data_AF-A0A3G7TMT5-F1
#
_entry.id   AF-A0A3G7TMT5-F1
#
_cell.length_a   1.000
_cell.length_b   1.000
_cell.length_c   1.000
_cell.angle_alpha   90.00
_cell.angle_beta   90.00
_cell.angle_gamma   90.00
#
_symmetry.space_group_name_H-M   'P 1'
#
loop_
_entity.id
_entity.type
_entity.pdbx_description
1 polymer ?
#
loop_
_entity_poly.entity_id
_entity_poly.type
_entity_poly.pdbx_seq_one_letter_code
_entity_poly.pdbx_strand_id
1 'polypeptide(L)'
;MSEHSSYSVGKSHSIGGNSNYMERIEAVNFALDNDDGARTHYYDKADLILVGVSRCGKTPTCLYMAMQFGIRAANYPLTEDDMERLQLPAALRAHQHKLFGLTIDPDRLTAIRNERKPNSRYSSYAQCEFEVREVENLFRRENIPHINSTHFSVEEISAKILVEKGVERRFK
;
A
#
# COMPACT_ATOMS: atom_id res chain seq x y z
N MET A 1 52.52 -27.16 17.37
CA MET A 1 51.99 -25.98 16.66
C MET A 1 52.09 -26.25 15.18
N SER A 2 50.96 -26.50 14.54
CA SER A 2 50.82 -26.54 13.08
C SER A 2 49.36 -26.26 12.76
N GLU A 3 49.06 -25.00 12.43
CA GLU A 3 47.78 -24.59 11.87
C GLU A 3 47.67 -25.13 10.45
N HIS A 4 46.61 -25.89 10.18
CA HIS A 4 46.20 -26.21 8.81
C HIS A 4 45.09 -25.23 8.41
N SER A 5 45.44 -24.28 7.53
CA SER A 5 44.48 -23.49 6.79
C SER A 5 43.61 -24.41 5.92
N SER A 6 42.34 -24.56 6.27
CA SER A 6 41.34 -25.22 5.42
C SER A 6 40.97 -24.29 4.27
N TYR A 7 41.77 -24.29 3.21
CA TYR A 7 41.37 -23.77 1.90
C TYR A 7 40.23 -24.62 1.36
N SER A 8 39.00 -24.13 1.49
CA SER A 8 37.85 -24.63 0.73
C SER A 8 37.36 -23.52 -0.21
N VAL A 9 38.09 -23.37 -1.32
CA VAL A 9 37.59 -22.67 -2.51
C VAL A 9 36.42 -23.50 -3.07
N GLY A 10 35.27 -22.86 -3.30
CA GLY A 10 34.22 -23.43 -4.15
C GLY A 10 33.00 -24.08 -3.46
N LYS A 11 32.66 -23.74 -2.22
CA LYS A 11 31.29 -23.94 -1.74
C LYS A 11 30.47 -22.70 -2.06
N SER A 12 29.89 -22.67 -3.26
CA SER A 12 28.76 -21.80 -3.57
C SER A 12 27.74 -21.93 -2.45
N HIS A 13 27.54 -20.84 -1.72
CA HIS A 13 26.60 -20.78 -0.61
C HIS A 13 25.23 -21.31 -1.05
N SER A 14 24.75 -22.24 -0.24
CA SER A 14 23.46 -22.92 -0.30
C SER A 14 22.29 -21.99 -0.65
N ILE A 15 21.51 -22.41 -1.66
CA ILE A 15 20.30 -21.79 -2.23
C ILE A 15 19.15 -21.58 -1.20
N GLY A 16 19.32 -21.97 0.08
CA GLY A 16 18.33 -21.76 1.13
C GLY A 16 18.17 -20.30 1.59
N GLY A 17 19.18 -19.45 1.41
CA GLY A 17 19.10 -18.00 1.73
C GLY A 17 18.56 -17.12 0.59
N ASN A 18 18.48 -17.66 -0.63
CA ASN A 18 18.21 -16.89 -1.84
C ASN A 18 16.70 -16.72 -2.12
N SER A 19 15.86 -17.64 -1.65
CA SER A 19 14.40 -17.57 -1.88
C SER A 19 13.76 -16.36 -1.20
N ASN A 20 14.04 -16.16 0.10
CA ASN A 20 13.47 -15.02 0.84
C ASN A 20 13.94 -13.67 0.27
N TYR A 21 15.18 -13.61 -0.20
CA TYR A 21 15.71 -12.41 -0.86
C TYR A 21 14.99 -12.16 -2.19
N MET A 22 14.85 -13.18 -3.04
CA MET A 22 14.14 -13.07 -4.32
C MET A 22 12.66 -12.72 -4.14
N GLU A 23 11.96 -13.35 -3.20
CA GLU A 23 10.56 -13.03 -2.89
C GLU A 23 10.39 -11.59 -2.42
N ARG A 24 11.36 -11.05 -1.69
CA ARG A 24 11.35 -9.64 -1.25
C ARG A 24 11.50 -8.71 -2.45
N ILE A 25 12.46 -9.00 -3.33
CA ILE A 25 12.68 -8.23 -4.55
C ILE A 25 11.42 -8.26 -5.43
N GLU A 26 10.77 -9.42 -5.58
CA GLU A 26 9.51 -9.54 -6.30
C GLU A 26 8.39 -8.70 -5.67
N ALA A 27 8.24 -8.72 -4.35
CA ALA A 27 7.24 -7.92 -3.65
C ALA A 27 7.46 -6.42 -3.85
N VAL A 28 8.73 -5.98 -3.77
CA VAL A 28 9.10 -4.57 -3.99
C VAL A 28 8.85 -4.15 -5.43
N ASN A 29 9.28 -4.96 -6.41
CA ASN A 29 9.00 -4.70 -7.83
C ASN A 29 7.49 -4.63 -8.08
N PHE A 30 6.72 -5.55 -7.49
CA PHE A 30 5.27 -5.52 -7.60
C PHE A 30 4.68 -4.22 -7.05
N ALA A 31 5.11 -3.76 -5.87
CA ALA A 31 4.60 -2.53 -5.28
C ALA A 31 4.95 -1.29 -6.12
N LEU A 32 6.16 -1.23 -6.67
CA LEU A 32 6.61 -0.15 -7.57
C LEU A 32 5.83 -0.15 -8.89
N ASP A 33 5.61 -1.32 -9.48
CA ASP A 33 4.87 -1.48 -10.75
C ASP A 33 3.38 -1.15 -10.63
N ASN A 34 2.83 -1.13 -9.40
CA ASN A 34 1.42 -0.90 -9.12
C ASN A 34 1.17 0.37 -8.27
N ASP A 35 2.12 1.31 -8.26
CA ASP A 35 2.04 2.52 -7.44
C ASP A 35 1.15 3.64 -8.04
N ASP A 36 0.91 3.62 -9.35
CA ASP A 36 0.13 4.65 -10.05
C ASP A 36 -1.31 4.24 -10.34
N GLY A 37 -1.70 3.00 -10.00
CA GLY A 37 -3.02 2.44 -10.31
C GLY A 37 -3.27 2.18 -11.81
N ALA A 38 -2.28 2.37 -12.69
CA ALA A 38 -2.44 2.26 -14.13
C ALA A 38 -2.53 0.81 -14.63
N ARG A 39 -2.12 -0.16 -13.80
CA ARG A 39 -2.02 -1.58 -14.15
C ARG A 39 -2.91 -2.46 -13.28
N THR A 40 -4.21 -2.23 -13.31
CA THR A 40 -5.20 -3.01 -12.53
C THR A 40 -5.24 -4.50 -12.89
N HIS A 41 -4.66 -4.91 -14.03
CA HIS A 41 -4.59 -6.32 -14.47
C HIS A 41 -3.74 -7.23 -13.58
N TYR A 42 -2.99 -6.70 -12.61
CA TYR A 42 -2.16 -7.51 -11.69
C TYR A 42 -2.77 -7.71 -10.30
N TYR A 43 -4.00 -7.24 -10.06
CA TYR A 43 -4.65 -7.35 -8.75
C TYR A 43 -4.96 -8.79 -8.32
N ASP A 44 -5.04 -9.72 -9.27
CA ASP A 44 -5.06 -11.16 -8.98
C ASP A 44 -3.85 -11.63 -8.16
N LYS A 45 -2.67 -11.03 -8.41
CA LYS A 45 -1.41 -11.39 -7.75
C LYS A 45 -1.12 -10.56 -6.50
N ALA A 46 -1.93 -9.55 -6.21
CA ALA A 46 -1.79 -8.74 -5.00
C ALA A 46 -2.19 -9.55 -3.77
N ASP A 47 -1.42 -9.41 -2.69
CA ASP A 47 -1.78 -9.90 -1.36
C ASP A 47 -2.74 -8.92 -0.67
N LEU A 48 -2.59 -7.63 -0.98
CA LEU A 48 -3.35 -6.53 -0.41
C LEU A 48 -3.45 -5.38 -1.43
N ILE A 49 -4.58 -4.68 -1.46
CA ILE A 49 -4.77 -3.50 -2.29
C ILE A 49 -5.18 -2.32 -1.39
N LEU A 50 -4.33 -1.30 -1.31
CA LEU A 50 -4.64 -0.07 -0.60
C LEU A 50 -5.48 0.86 -1.48
N VAL A 51 -6.60 1.32 -0.95
CA VAL A 51 -7.53 2.25 -1.63
C VAL A 51 -7.67 3.53 -0.81
N GLY A 52 -7.88 4.67 -1.47
CA GLY A 52 -8.04 5.96 -0.78
C GLY A 52 -7.67 7.16 -1.65
N VAL A 53 -7.89 8.36 -1.12
CA VAL A 53 -7.61 9.62 -1.83
C VAL A 53 -6.12 9.82 -2.12
N SER A 54 -5.80 10.61 -3.14
CA SER A 54 -4.40 10.98 -3.42
C SER A 54 -3.77 11.65 -2.19
N ARG A 55 -2.53 11.24 -1.81
CA ARG A 55 -1.75 11.72 -0.66
C ARG A 55 -2.16 11.24 0.75
N CYS A 56 -3.02 10.22 0.91
CA CYS A 56 -3.30 9.62 2.22
C CYS A 56 -2.25 8.60 2.74
N GLY A 57 -1.11 8.45 2.05
CA GLY A 57 -0.02 7.56 2.50
C GLY A 57 0.06 6.18 1.85
N LYS A 58 -0.78 5.86 0.85
CA LYS A 58 -0.78 4.54 0.17
C LYS A 58 0.60 4.10 -0.35
N THR A 59 1.24 4.92 -1.18
CA THR A 59 2.56 4.63 -1.79
C THR A 59 3.63 4.25 -0.76
N PRO A 60 3.94 5.10 0.24
CA PRO A 60 4.97 4.74 1.21
C PRO A 60 4.58 3.53 2.06
N THR A 61 3.29 3.33 2.38
CA THR A 61 2.83 2.13 3.09
C THR A 61 2.97 0.86 2.25
N CYS A 62 2.59 0.87 0.97
CA CYS A 62 2.75 -0.28 0.06
C CYS A 62 4.23 -0.68 -0.05
N LEU A 63 5.10 0.30 -0.28
CA LEU A 63 6.54 0.06 -0.40
C LEU A 63 7.13 -0.46 0.92
N TYR A 64 6.72 0.11 2.06
CA TYR A 64 7.14 -0.36 3.37
C TYR A 64 6.73 -1.83 3.61
N MET A 65 5.47 -2.19 3.33
CA MET A 65 4.99 -3.56 3.50
C MET A 65 5.71 -4.55 2.59
N ALA A 66 6.01 -4.16 1.36
CA ALA A 66 6.81 -4.97 0.45
C ALA A 66 8.24 -5.19 0.98
N MET A 67 8.92 -4.12 1.40
CA MET A 67 10.30 -4.19 1.87
C MET A 67 10.45 -4.96 3.19
N GLN A 68 9.55 -4.75 4.14
CA GLN A 68 9.68 -5.31 5.49
C GLN A 68 9.01 -6.68 5.63
N PHE A 69 7.90 -6.90 4.94
CA PHE A 69 7.05 -8.08 5.14
C PHE A 69 6.91 -8.97 3.89
N GLY A 70 7.46 -8.54 2.75
CA GLY A 70 7.37 -9.30 1.50
C GLY A 70 5.99 -9.30 0.87
N ILE A 71 5.17 -8.31 1.20
CA ILE A 71 3.78 -8.27 0.77
C ILE A 71 3.70 -7.62 -0.59
N ARG A 72 3.02 -8.30 -1.53
CA ARG A 72 2.67 -7.76 -2.85
C ARG A 72 1.51 -6.78 -2.68
N ALA A 73 1.83 -5.59 -2.20
CA ALA A 73 0.89 -4.51 -1.97
C ALA A 73 0.70 -3.68 -3.24
N ALA A 74 -0.51 -3.63 -3.76
CA ALA A 74 -0.89 -2.70 -4.83
C ALA A 74 -1.57 -1.47 -4.23
N ASN A 75 -1.57 -0.35 -4.96
CA ASN A 75 -2.44 0.76 -4.62
C ASN A 75 -3.41 1.09 -5.76
N TYR A 76 -4.57 1.61 -5.37
CA TYR A 76 -5.56 2.18 -6.27
C TYR A 76 -5.94 3.58 -5.75
N PRO A 77 -5.67 4.65 -6.51
CA PRO A 77 -6.13 5.99 -6.16
C PRO A 77 -7.62 6.11 -6.47
N LEU A 78 -8.44 6.38 -5.45
CA LEU A 78 -9.85 6.68 -5.69
C LEU A 78 -9.98 8.08 -6.28
N THR A 79 -10.64 8.15 -7.43
CA THR A 79 -10.89 9.39 -8.18
C THR A 79 -12.25 10.00 -7.80
N GLU A 80 -12.48 11.26 -8.19
CA GLU A 80 -13.78 11.91 -8.00
C GLU A 80 -14.91 11.08 -8.63
N ASP A 81 -14.71 10.57 -9.85
CA ASP A 81 -15.68 9.73 -10.56
C ASP A 81 -16.04 8.44 -9.80
N ASP A 82 -15.04 7.81 -9.14
CA ASP A 82 -15.26 6.61 -8.33
C ASP A 82 -16.13 6.94 -7.09
N MET A 83 -15.90 8.11 -6.50
CA MET A 83 -16.58 8.57 -5.29
C MET A 83 -18.00 9.06 -5.58
N GLU A 84 -18.24 9.79 -6.69
CA GLU A 84 -19.57 10.29 -7.07
C GLU A 84 -20.59 9.17 -7.28
N ARG A 85 -20.15 8.04 -7.85
CA ARG A 85 -21.02 6.88 -8.07
C ARG A 85 -21.30 6.11 -6.78
N LEU A 86 -20.52 6.35 -5.71
CA LEU A 86 -20.53 5.59 -4.46
C LEU A 86 -20.60 4.08 -4.71
N GLN A 87 -19.84 3.61 -5.70
CA GLN A 87 -19.77 2.22 -6.09
C GLN A 87 -18.32 1.84 -6.28
N LEU A 88 -17.98 0.64 -5.84
CA LEU A 88 -16.65 0.11 -6.05
C LEU A 88 -16.35 0.01 -7.57
N PRO A 89 -15.21 0.57 -8.05
CA PRO A 89 -14.77 0.48 -9.44
C PRO A 89 -14.75 -0.96 -9.93
N ALA A 90 -15.13 -1.20 -11.20
CA ALA A 90 -15.27 -2.54 -11.74
C ALA A 90 -14.00 -3.40 -11.58
N ALA A 91 -12.83 -2.76 -11.72
CA ALA A 91 -11.52 -3.40 -11.54
C ALA A 91 -11.26 -3.89 -10.11
N LEU A 92 -11.95 -3.35 -9.10
CA LEU A 92 -11.76 -3.72 -7.69
C LEU A 92 -12.81 -4.73 -7.21
N ARG A 93 -13.95 -4.88 -7.90
CA ARG A 93 -15.08 -5.72 -7.46
C ARG A 93 -14.68 -7.19 -7.22
N ALA A 94 -13.91 -7.77 -8.14
CA ALA A 94 -13.44 -9.15 -8.01
C ALA A 94 -12.43 -9.34 -6.85
N HIS A 95 -11.88 -8.24 -6.32
CA HIS A 95 -10.82 -8.24 -5.32
C HIS A 95 -11.23 -7.55 -4.02
N GLN A 96 -12.53 -7.36 -3.76
CA GLN A 96 -13.03 -6.65 -2.56
C GLN A 96 -12.44 -7.21 -1.26
N HIS A 97 -12.29 -8.54 -1.18
CA HIS A 97 -11.69 -9.22 -0.03
C HIS A 97 -10.23 -8.84 0.25
N LYS A 98 -9.49 -8.31 -0.74
CA LYS A 98 -8.10 -7.84 -0.63
C LYS A 98 -7.97 -6.36 -0.28
N LEU A 99 -9.07 -5.61 -0.28
CA LEU A 99 -9.03 -4.16 -0.09
C LEU A 99 -8.78 -3.78 1.36
N PHE A 100 -8.07 -2.67 1.53
CA PHE A 100 -7.98 -1.92 2.77
C PHE A 100 -7.93 -0.41 2.48
N GLY A 101 -8.77 0.36 3.17
CA GLY A 101 -8.88 1.80 2.98
C GLY A 101 -7.90 2.60 3.83
N LEU A 102 -7.29 3.62 3.23
CA LEU A 102 -6.59 4.68 3.95
C LEU A 102 -7.35 6.00 3.76
N THR A 103 -7.82 6.57 4.87
CA THR A 103 -8.35 7.94 4.94
C THR A 103 -7.36 8.84 5.69
N ILE A 104 -7.61 10.14 5.68
CA ILE A 104 -6.77 11.18 6.27
C ILE A 104 -7.63 12.40 6.60
N ASP A 105 -7.25 13.15 7.62
CA ASP A 105 -7.96 14.37 8.01
C ASP A 105 -7.87 15.43 6.90
N PRO A 106 -8.97 16.14 6.60
CA PRO A 106 -9.01 17.15 5.54
C PRO A 106 -7.94 18.24 5.69
N ASP A 107 -7.69 18.72 6.90
CA ASP A 107 -6.66 19.73 7.18
C ASP A 107 -5.26 19.23 6.83
N ARG A 108 -4.93 18.00 7.24
CA ARG A 108 -3.64 17.40 6.95
C ARG A 108 -3.47 17.15 5.45
N LEU A 109 -4.51 16.66 4.80
CA LEU A 109 -4.52 16.44 3.36
C LEU A 109 -4.31 17.75 2.59
N THR A 110 -5.01 18.80 3.01
CA THR A 110 -4.90 20.17 2.48
C THR A 110 -3.47 20.66 2.57
N ALA A 111 -2.81 20.52 3.73
CA ALA A 111 -1.42 20.92 3.92
C ALA A 111 -0.47 20.19 2.95
N ILE A 112 -0.54 18.85 2.88
CA ILE A 112 0.32 18.03 2.02
C ILE A 112 0.08 18.35 0.53
N ARG A 113 -1.18 18.57 0.13
CA ARG A 113 -1.50 18.92 -1.26
C ARG A 113 -1.08 20.34 -1.61
N ASN A 114 -1.12 21.28 -0.68
CA ASN A 114 -0.61 22.64 -0.91
C ASN A 114 0.90 22.66 -1.09
N GLU A 115 1.66 21.83 -0.36
CA GLU A 115 3.10 21.65 -0.62
C GLU A 115 3.37 21.14 -2.04
N ARG A 116 2.53 20.21 -2.54
CA ARG A 116 2.69 19.62 -3.88
C ARG A 116 2.27 20.58 -5.00
N LYS A 117 1.12 21.25 -4.83
CA LYS A 117 0.47 22.06 -5.87
C LYS A 117 -0.35 23.18 -5.21
N PRO A 118 0.30 24.27 -4.78
CA PRO A 118 -0.36 25.35 -4.06
C PRO A 118 -1.39 26.08 -4.93
N ASN A 119 -2.34 26.76 -4.29
CA ASN A 119 -3.35 27.61 -4.94
C ASN A 119 -4.19 26.88 -6.02
N SER A 120 -4.52 25.61 -5.80
CA SER A 120 -5.29 24.82 -6.74
C SER A 120 -6.56 24.25 -6.10
N ARG A 121 -7.59 23.92 -6.90
CA ARG A 121 -8.78 23.20 -6.40
C ARG A 121 -8.38 21.93 -5.65
N TYR A 122 -7.43 21.17 -6.21
CA TYR A 122 -6.88 19.94 -5.62
C TYR A 122 -6.37 20.12 -4.18
N SER A 123 -5.77 21.26 -3.87
CA SER A 123 -5.22 21.58 -2.55
C SER A 123 -6.14 22.45 -1.69
N SER A 124 -7.35 22.75 -2.14
CA SER A 124 -8.30 23.53 -1.34
C SER A 124 -8.92 22.68 -0.23
N TYR A 125 -9.21 23.29 0.91
CA TYR A 125 -9.85 22.61 2.04
C TYR A 125 -11.20 21.99 1.64
N ALA A 126 -12.05 22.77 0.95
CA ALA A 126 -13.36 22.31 0.50
C ALA A 126 -13.27 21.04 -0.37
N GLN A 127 -12.28 20.96 -1.27
CA GLN A 127 -12.07 19.76 -2.08
C GLN A 127 -11.58 18.58 -1.23
N CYS A 128 -10.62 18.81 -0.33
CA CYS A 128 -10.09 17.76 0.53
C CYS A 128 -11.15 17.21 1.48
N GLU A 129 -11.96 18.07 2.09
CA GLU A 129 -13.09 17.71 2.95
C GLU A 129 -14.12 16.89 2.19
N PHE A 130 -14.51 17.33 0.99
CA PHE A 130 -15.42 16.59 0.13
C PHE A 130 -14.88 15.19 -0.20
N GLU A 131 -13.67 15.09 -0.74
CA GLU A 131 -13.08 13.80 -1.14
C GLU A 131 -12.93 12.83 0.05
N VAL A 132 -12.49 13.32 1.21
CA VAL A 132 -12.35 12.49 2.42
C VAL A 132 -13.73 11.97 2.87
N ARG A 133 -14.74 12.84 2.91
CA ARG A 133 -16.09 12.43 3.29
C ARG A 133 -16.66 11.37 2.34
N GLU A 134 -16.51 11.58 1.02
CA GLU A 134 -17.04 10.63 0.05
C GLU A 134 -16.28 9.30 0.05
N VAL A 135 -14.96 9.30 0.28
CA VAL A 135 -14.18 8.07 0.39
C VAL A 135 -14.59 7.24 1.61
N GLU A 136 -14.84 7.89 2.74
CA GLU A 136 -15.30 7.22 3.96
C GLU A 136 -16.75 6.71 3.82
N ASN A 137 -17.60 7.44 3.10
CA ASN A 137 -18.93 6.96 2.72
C ASN A 137 -18.84 5.69 1.87
N LEU A 138 -17.98 5.69 0.85
CA LEU A 138 -17.74 4.52 0.00
C LEU A 138 -17.24 3.33 0.82
N PHE A 139 -16.26 3.54 1.70
CA PHE A 139 -15.73 2.46 2.55
C PHE A 139 -16.79 1.84 3.44
N ARG A 140 -17.63 2.67 4.10
CA ARG A 140 -18.74 2.16 4.93
C ARG A 140 -19.78 1.41 4.11
N ARG A 141 -20.15 1.93 2.94
CA ARG A 141 -21.16 1.32 2.07
C ARG A 141 -20.72 -0.03 1.52
N GLU A 142 -19.45 -0.13 1.12
CA GLU A 142 -18.85 -1.34 0.53
C GLU A 142 -18.21 -2.25 1.58
N ASN A 143 -18.40 -1.96 2.88
CA ASN A 143 -17.83 -2.70 4.01
C ASN A 143 -16.31 -2.93 3.89
N ILE A 144 -15.58 -1.89 3.46
CA ILE A 144 -14.13 -1.92 3.31
C ILE A 144 -13.49 -1.51 4.65
N PRO A 145 -12.68 -2.38 5.28
CA PRO A 145 -11.94 -2.02 6.48
C PRO A 145 -10.98 -0.88 6.16
N HIS A 146 -10.91 0.11 7.04
CA HIS A 146 -10.09 1.30 6.79
C HIS A 146 -9.59 1.92 8.09
N ILE A 147 -8.50 2.68 7.99
CA ILE A 147 -7.98 3.51 9.08
C ILE A 147 -7.71 4.93 8.61
N ASN A 148 -7.85 5.88 9.53
CA ASN A 148 -7.35 7.23 9.36
C ASN A 148 -5.85 7.25 9.66
N SER A 149 -5.04 7.65 8.67
CA SER A 149 -3.57 7.60 8.74
C SER A 149 -2.91 8.86 9.29
N THR A 150 -3.67 9.91 9.63
CA THR A 150 -3.16 11.27 9.90
C THR A 150 -2.03 11.32 10.91
N HIS A 151 -2.11 10.53 11.97
CA HIS A 151 -1.17 10.54 13.10
C HIS A 151 -0.35 9.26 13.22
N PHE A 152 -0.44 8.35 12.26
CA PHE A 152 0.29 7.09 12.29
C PHE A 152 1.51 7.13 11.37
N SER A 153 2.60 6.53 11.83
CA SER A 153 3.76 6.27 10.97
C SER A 153 3.45 5.16 9.95
N VAL A 154 4.30 5.00 8.93
CA VAL A 154 4.13 3.93 7.93
C VAL A 154 4.25 2.54 8.56
N GLU A 155 5.07 2.40 9.59
CA GLU A 155 5.22 1.21 10.42
C GLU A 155 3.91 0.87 11.14
N GLU A 156 3.30 1.85 11.81
CA GLU A 156 2.06 1.67 12.58
C GLU A 156 0.86 1.37 11.67
N ILE A 157 0.75 2.09 10.56
CA ILE A 157 -0.26 1.83 9.51
C ILE A 157 -0.13 0.39 9.05
N SER A 158 1.09 -0.02 8.65
CA SER A 158 1.33 -1.36 8.13
C SER A 158 1.00 -2.42 9.17
N ALA A 159 1.47 -2.27 10.42
CA ALA A 159 1.20 -3.23 11.48
C ALA A 159 -0.31 -3.43 11.72
N LYS A 160 -1.09 -2.34 11.76
CA LYS A 160 -2.55 -2.40 11.92
C LYS A 160 -3.23 -3.15 10.77
N ILE A 161 -2.86 -2.82 9.54
CA ILE A 161 -3.40 -3.46 8.34
C ILE A 161 -3.17 -4.97 8.36
N LEU A 162 -1.95 -5.40 8.69
CA LEU A 162 -1.61 -6.83 8.70
C LEU A 162 -2.38 -7.60 9.77
N VAL A 163 -2.55 -7.01 10.95
CA VAL A 163 -3.35 -7.61 12.02
C VAL A 163 -4.81 -7.74 11.59
N GLU A 164 -5.39 -6.67 11.04
CA GLU A 164 -6.81 -6.65 10.70
C GLU A 164 -7.15 -7.54 9.49
N LYS A 165 -6.26 -7.62 8.50
CA LYS A 165 -6.46 -8.44 7.31
C LYS A 165 -5.97 -9.87 7.46
N GLY A 166 -5.27 -10.20 8.56
CA GLY A 166 -4.69 -11.52 8.77
C GLY A 166 -3.71 -11.93 7.67
N VAL A 167 -3.04 -10.96 7.04
CA VAL A 167 -2.08 -11.24 5.96
C VAL A 167 -0.79 -11.76 6.59
N GLU A 168 -0.43 -13.00 6.26
CA GLU A 168 0.79 -13.61 6.77
C GLU A 168 2.03 -12.91 6.20
N ARG A 169 2.97 -12.60 7.08
CA ARG A 169 4.27 -12.05 6.69
C ARG A 169 5.04 -13.17 5.99
N ARG A 170 5.64 -12.85 4.84
CA ARG A 170 6.51 -13.83 4.13
C ARG A 170 7.88 -13.96 4.79
N PHE A 171 8.26 -12.99 5.63
CA PHE A 171 9.52 -12.98 6.36
C PHE A 171 9.27 -12.82 7.87
N LYS A 172 10.08 -13.50 8.69
CA LYS A 172 10.17 -13.28 10.15
C LYS A 172 11.41 -12.48 10.50
#